data_AF-A0A6L8RLM0-F1
#
_entry.id   AF-A0A6L8RLM0-F1
#
_cell.length_a   1.000
_cell.length_b   1.000
_cell.length_c   1.000
_cell.angle_alpha   90.00
_cell.angle_beta   90.00
_cell.angle_gamma   90.00
#
_symmetry.space_group_name_H-M   'P 1'
#
loop_
_entity.id
_entity.type
_entity.pdbx_description
1 polymer ?
#
loop_
_entity_poly.entity_id
_entity_poly.type
_entity_poly.pdbx_seq_one_letter_code
_entity_poly.pdbx_strand_id
1 'polypeptide(L)'
;MTEQEYAKAAENIGRALSLLTSKIGTLSKPPLKVPPINAGSDDAEKRKALRDMLESLASTDDAAVLSQEDIRRASSFFAKLYGGSEPYRHRYADICDLVFNALGQSSGDLDEGVPYSVNCLAENIRIIHEYLTKHGLCDQAKSVLKLADHIDLEKTRLSHDIEQQQAMRAFKTAIAEVKAERDEADQKRAELEREFDERLDKTRMEYIAILGVFAAVVLAFNGGVGFSTSAMGALGIDGGIRAIVLLAALVGFVLINTVCILLIFIWKMSFNHRKVELGNWPRNCLIAADVALVFIMAAMMALSHPGLREFIGL
;
A
#
# COMPACT_ATOMS: atom_id res chain seq x y z
N MET A 1 39.58 31.83 -31.74
CA MET A 1 40.27 32.09 -30.47
C MET A 1 41.71 31.65 -30.66
N THR A 2 42.68 32.56 -30.57
CA THR A 2 44.08 32.29 -30.92
C THR A 2 44.83 31.67 -29.73
N GLU A 3 45.91 30.91 -29.98
CA GLU A 3 46.81 30.34 -28.95
C GLU A 3 47.22 31.37 -27.87
N GLN A 4 47.35 32.64 -28.27
CA GLN A 4 47.70 33.75 -27.39
C GLN A 4 46.59 34.11 -26.38
N GLU A 5 45.32 33.91 -26.74
CA GLU A 5 44.18 34.09 -25.84
C GLU A 5 44.10 32.97 -24.81
N TYR A 6 44.48 31.74 -25.18
CA TYR A 6 44.57 30.59 -24.26
C TYR A 6 45.67 30.78 -23.22
N ALA A 7 46.87 31.21 -23.64
CA ALA A 7 47.97 31.47 -22.72
C ALA A 7 47.61 32.56 -21.69
N LYS A 8 46.95 33.62 -22.15
CA LYS A 8 46.51 34.73 -21.29
C LYS A 8 45.38 34.32 -20.33
N ALA A 9 44.47 33.45 -20.76
CA ALA A 9 43.44 32.88 -19.91
C ALA A 9 44.03 31.97 -18.82
N ALA A 10 44.99 31.11 -19.18
CA ALA A 10 45.68 30.23 -18.23
C ALA A 10 46.47 31.02 -17.17
N GLU A 11 47.16 32.09 -17.56
CA GLU A 11 47.91 32.95 -16.63
C GLU A 11 46.96 33.70 -15.66
N ASN A 12 45.80 34.15 -16.15
CA ASN A 12 44.78 34.81 -15.32
C ASN A 12 44.13 33.84 -14.33
N ILE A 13 43.88 32.59 -14.73
CA ILE A 13 43.40 31.54 -13.83
C ILE A 13 44.46 31.21 -12.78
N GLY A 14 45.74 31.12 -13.16
CA GLY A 14 46.86 30.92 -12.23
C GLY A 14 46.96 32.03 -11.18
N ARG A 15 46.84 33.30 -11.60
CA ARG A 15 46.78 34.44 -10.66
C ARG A 15 45.56 34.39 -9.76
N ALA A 16 44.38 34.09 -10.31
CA ALA A 16 43.15 33.97 -9.53
C ALA A 16 43.24 32.87 -8.47
N LEU A 17 43.80 31.71 -8.83
CA LEU A 17 44.04 30.60 -7.89
C LEU A 17 45.06 30.96 -6.82
N SER A 18 46.12 31.69 -7.15
CA SER A 18 47.10 32.16 -6.16
C SER A 18 46.51 33.18 -5.16
N LEU A 19 45.62 34.06 -5.63
CA LEU A 19 44.87 35.01 -4.80
C LEU A 19 43.81 34.34 -3.92
N LEU A 20 43.19 33.27 -4.44
CA LEU A 20 42.28 32.43 -3.66
C LEU A 20 43.06 31.66 -2.59
N THR A 21 44.21 31.10 -2.93
CA THR A 21 45.08 30.36 -2.01
C THR A 21 45.62 31.27 -0.89
N SER A 22 46.02 32.51 -1.22
CA SER A 22 46.48 33.47 -0.22
C SER A 22 45.34 33.96 0.69
N LYS A 23 44.13 34.13 0.16
CA LYS A 23 42.94 34.46 0.98
C LYS A 23 42.48 33.30 1.86
N ILE A 24 42.54 32.06 1.36
CA ILE A 24 42.22 30.85 2.14
C ILE A 24 43.23 30.69 3.29
N GLY A 25 44.51 31.00 3.08
CA GLY A 25 45.53 31.00 4.14
C GLY A 25 45.31 32.04 5.26
N THR A 26 44.38 32.98 5.09
CA THR A 26 44.05 34.04 6.08
C THR A 26 42.73 33.83 6.82
N LEU A 27 41.99 32.75 6.55
CA LEU A 27 40.82 32.33 7.34
C LEU A 27 41.30 31.66 8.64
N SER A 28 41.91 32.46 9.53
CA SER A 28 42.23 32.00 10.88
C SER A 28 40.91 31.81 11.64
N LYS A 29 40.65 30.57 12.05
CA LYS A 29 39.48 30.13 12.83
C LYS A 29 39.30 31.03 14.06
N PRO A 30 38.07 31.41 14.45
CA PRO A 30 37.87 32.10 15.71
C PRO A 30 38.49 31.28 16.85
N PRO A 31 39.29 31.90 17.73
CA PRO A 31 40.02 31.19 18.77
C PRO A 31 39.08 30.42 19.70
N LEU A 32 39.50 29.24 20.15
CA LEU A 32 38.76 28.46 21.15
C LEU A 32 38.37 29.34 22.34
N LYS A 33 37.08 29.35 22.69
CA LYS A 33 36.57 30.14 23.82
C LYS A 33 36.87 29.39 25.11
N VAL A 34 37.97 29.76 25.76
CA VAL A 34 38.38 29.16 27.04
C VAL A 34 37.79 29.93 28.21
N PRO A 35 36.94 29.31 29.05
CA PRO A 35 36.36 29.97 30.23
C PRO A 35 37.43 30.27 31.28
N PRO A 36 37.33 31.39 32.02
CA PRO A 36 38.24 31.69 33.11
C PRO A 36 38.02 30.71 34.28
N ILE A 37 39.11 30.23 34.87
CA ILE A 37 39.08 29.38 36.07
C ILE A 37 40.20 29.79 37.04
N ASN A 38 39.83 29.98 38.31
CA ASN A 38 40.73 30.39 39.38
C ASN A 38 40.92 29.23 40.38
N ALA A 39 42.07 29.20 41.06
CA ALA A 39 42.37 28.16 42.06
C ALA A 39 41.40 28.17 43.26
N GLY A 40 40.72 29.29 43.52
CA GLY A 40 39.71 29.45 44.57
C GLY A 40 38.26 29.34 44.10
N SER A 41 38.01 28.97 42.83
CA SER A 41 36.64 28.81 42.32
C SER A 41 35.89 27.70 43.05
N ASP A 42 34.61 27.94 43.32
CA ASP A 42 33.75 26.93 43.93
C ASP A 42 33.36 25.82 42.93
N ASP A 43 32.73 24.77 43.44
CA ASP A 43 32.33 23.60 42.64
C ASP A 43 31.27 23.91 41.56
N ALA A 44 30.47 24.97 41.74
CA ALA A 44 29.45 25.39 40.79
C ALA A 44 30.06 26.19 39.64
N GLU A 45 30.99 27.09 39.93
CA GLU A 45 31.80 27.82 38.96
C GLU A 45 32.64 26.86 38.12
N LYS A 46 33.31 25.88 38.76
CA LYS A 46 34.07 24.83 38.05
C LYS A 46 33.19 24.01 37.12
N ARG A 47 31.96 23.68 37.55
CA ARG A 47 30.99 22.94 36.74
C ARG A 47 30.54 23.73 35.52
N LYS A 48 30.19 25.01 35.71
CA LYS A 48 29.80 25.90 34.63
C LYS A 48 30.95 26.10 33.64
N ALA A 49 32.15 26.35 34.14
CA ALA A 49 33.34 26.50 33.31
C ALA A 49 33.67 25.24 32.52
N LEU A 50 33.55 24.05 33.13
CA LEU A 50 33.72 22.79 32.42
C LEU A 50 32.67 22.64 31.31
N ARG A 51 31.40 22.91 31.60
CA ARG A 51 30.33 22.84 30.60
C ARG A 51 30.58 23.79 29.43
N ASP A 52 30.86 25.05 29.69
CA ASP A 52 31.15 26.06 28.65
C ASP A 52 32.36 25.65 27.79
N MET A 53 33.37 25.03 28.41
CA MET A 53 34.53 24.51 27.72
C MET A 53 34.20 23.32 26.81
N LEU A 54 33.42 22.35 27.30
CA LEU A 54 32.99 21.20 26.52
C LEU A 54 32.09 21.61 25.35
N GLU A 55 31.18 22.55 25.55
CA GLU A 55 30.37 23.13 24.47
C GLU A 55 31.26 23.80 23.41
N SER A 56 32.30 24.54 23.82
CA SER A 56 33.26 25.13 22.88
C SER A 56 34.10 24.09 22.12
N LEU A 57 34.45 22.98 22.76
CA LEU A 57 35.19 21.86 22.16
C LEU A 57 34.31 20.97 21.26
N ALA A 58 32.99 20.98 21.46
CA ALA A 58 32.03 20.32 20.60
C ALA A 58 31.68 21.17 19.36
N SER A 59 31.70 22.49 19.49
CA SER A 59 31.25 23.46 18.45
C SER A 59 32.35 23.88 17.46
N THR A 60 33.47 23.17 17.42
CA THR A 60 34.68 23.64 16.73
C THR A 60 34.58 23.40 15.21
N ASP A 61 33.78 24.18 14.48
CA ASP A 61 33.60 24.26 13.00
C ASP A 61 34.26 23.15 12.16
N ASP A 62 33.42 22.40 11.44
CA ASP A 62 33.55 21.10 10.74
C ASP A 62 34.80 20.81 9.89
N ALA A 63 35.71 21.77 9.74
CA ALA A 63 36.82 21.69 8.79
C ALA A 63 38.22 21.65 9.39
N ALA A 64 38.42 21.82 10.70
CA ALA A 64 39.77 21.91 11.26
C ALA A 64 39.94 21.33 12.68
N VAL A 65 40.84 20.35 12.76
CA VAL A 65 41.52 19.84 13.97
C VAL A 65 41.97 21.02 14.85
N LEU A 66 41.91 20.87 16.17
CA LEU A 66 42.39 21.89 17.12
C LEU A 66 43.80 22.38 16.74
N SER A 67 43.99 23.70 16.69
CA SER A 67 45.31 24.28 16.49
C SER A 67 46.21 23.97 17.69
N GLN A 68 47.54 23.99 17.49
CA GLN A 68 48.48 23.79 18.61
C GLN A 68 48.31 24.83 19.72
N GLU A 69 47.88 26.05 19.39
CA GLU A 69 47.56 27.08 20.38
C GLU A 69 46.28 26.75 21.16
N ASP A 70 45.25 26.25 20.49
CA ASP A 70 44.00 25.81 21.14
C ASP A 70 44.24 24.62 22.06
N ILE A 71 45.03 23.64 21.62
CA ILE A 71 45.43 22.49 22.45
C ILE A 71 46.14 22.98 23.72
N ARG A 72 47.08 23.94 23.59
CA ARG A 72 47.78 24.53 24.73
C ARG A 72 46.83 25.26 25.68
N ARG A 73 45.92 26.09 25.16
CA ARG A 73 44.96 26.83 25.99
C ARG A 73 43.98 25.89 26.69
N ALA A 74 43.48 24.88 25.99
CA ALA A 74 42.60 23.88 26.56
C ALA A 74 43.30 23.03 27.61
N SER A 75 44.52 22.58 27.34
CA SER A 75 45.34 21.84 28.29
C SER A 75 45.64 22.66 29.54
N SER A 76 45.93 23.96 29.40
CA SER A 76 46.11 24.87 30.53
C SER A 76 44.85 24.99 31.38
N PHE A 77 43.68 25.05 30.76
CA PHE A 77 42.39 25.05 31.45
C PHE A 77 42.19 23.75 32.25
N PHE A 78 42.35 22.58 31.64
CA PHE A 78 42.18 21.30 32.31
C PHE A 78 43.24 21.07 33.41
N ALA A 79 44.46 21.57 33.20
CA ALA A 79 45.52 21.54 34.21
C ALA A 79 45.14 22.34 35.46
N LYS A 80 44.48 23.50 35.28
CA LYS A 80 43.96 24.32 36.39
C LYS A 80 42.71 23.72 37.03
N LEU A 81 41.77 23.20 36.22
CA LEU A 81 40.51 22.63 36.69
C LEU A 81 40.74 21.42 37.60
N TYR A 82 41.61 20.50 37.17
CA TYR A 82 41.95 19.27 37.90
C TYR A 82 43.19 19.44 38.80
N GLY A 83 43.77 20.64 38.86
CA GLY A 83 44.84 20.99 39.78
C GLY A 83 44.32 21.35 41.18
N GLY A 84 45.20 21.29 42.17
CA GLY A 84 44.88 21.61 43.57
C GLY A 84 45.14 20.44 44.52
N SER A 85 44.91 20.66 45.82
CA SER A 85 45.04 19.63 46.86
C SER A 85 43.98 18.53 46.72
N GLU A 86 42.78 18.88 46.27
CA GLU A 86 41.72 17.93 45.92
C GLU A 86 41.34 18.08 44.44
N PRO A 87 41.44 17.01 43.63
CA PRO A 87 41.10 17.07 42.22
C PRO A 87 39.59 17.22 42.03
N TYR A 88 39.19 18.21 41.23
CA TYR A 88 37.77 18.41 40.89
C TYR A 88 37.17 17.16 40.23
N ARG A 89 35.99 16.76 40.68
CA ARG A 89 35.24 15.62 40.11
C ARG A 89 34.12 16.14 39.22
N HIS A 90 34.25 15.96 37.92
CA HIS A 90 33.16 16.22 36.97
C HIS A 90 31.97 15.30 37.23
N ARG A 91 30.75 15.80 37.03
CA ARG A 91 29.51 15.03 37.20
C ARG A 91 29.12 14.37 35.89
N TYR A 92 28.78 13.09 35.96
CA TYR A 92 28.43 12.30 34.76
C TYR A 92 27.08 12.73 34.18
N ALA A 93 26.14 13.16 35.04
CA ALA A 93 24.87 13.70 34.61
C ALA A 93 25.04 14.93 33.69
N ASP A 94 25.95 15.85 34.03
CA ASP A 94 26.18 17.06 33.21
C ASP A 94 26.78 16.71 31.83
N ILE A 95 27.61 15.67 31.77
CA ILE A 95 28.19 15.17 30.50
C ILE A 95 27.11 14.50 29.65
N CYS A 96 26.27 13.68 30.27
CA CYS A 96 25.11 13.06 29.62
C CYS A 96 24.20 14.14 29.02
N ASP A 97 23.81 15.14 29.81
CA ASP A 97 22.96 16.23 29.33
C ASP A 97 23.61 16.96 28.14
N LEU A 98 24.92 17.22 28.17
CA LEU A 98 25.63 17.88 27.08
C LEU A 98 25.60 17.04 25.79
N VAL A 99 25.91 15.75 25.88
CA VAL A 99 25.95 14.84 24.72
C VAL A 99 24.55 14.66 24.11
N PHE A 100 23.52 14.48 24.95
CA PHE A 100 22.15 14.33 24.45
C PHE A 100 21.55 15.64 23.94
N ASN A 101 21.90 16.80 24.51
CA ASN A 101 21.46 18.10 23.98
C ASN A 101 22.05 18.41 22.60
N ALA A 102 23.24 17.87 22.27
CA ALA A 102 23.82 17.98 20.94
C ALA A 102 22.93 17.35 19.85
N LEU A 103 22.11 16.34 20.21
CA LEU A 103 21.11 15.76 19.30
C LEU A 103 20.03 16.78 18.91
N GLY A 104 19.57 17.58 19.87
CA GLY A 104 18.54 18.60 19.64
C GLY A 104 19.02 19.79 18.81
N GLN A 105 20.33 19.97 18.68
CA GLN A 105 20.96 21.07 17.92
C GLN A 105 21.47 20.63 16.54
N SER A 106 21.52 19.33 16.25
CA SER A 106 21.95 18.81 14.95
C SER A 106 20.89 19.01 13.87
N SER A 107 21.33 19.34 12.65
CA SER A 107 20.50 19.44 11.44
C SER A 107 19.97 18.09 10.93
N GLY A 108 20.31 16.99 11.61
CA GLY A 108 19.89 15.63 11.25
C GLY A 108 20.96 14.82 10.53
N ASP A 109 22.08 15.44 10.14
CA ASP A 109 23.25 14.73 9.61
C ASP A 109 24.01 14.08 10.77
N LEU A 110 24.23 12.77 10.65
CA LEU A 110 24.95 11.95 11.61
C LEU A 110 26.29 11.56 11.02
N ASP A 111 27.32 11.65 11.84
CA ASP A 111 28.67 11.17 11.58
C ASP A 111 28.92 9.94 12.45
N GLU A 112 29.14 8.78 11.83
CA GLU A 112 29.24 7.49 12.53
C GLU A 112 28.08 7.17 13.50
N GLY A 113 26.86 7.61 13.16
CA GLY A 113 25.66 7.32 13.96
C GLY A 113 25.44 8.25 15.17
N VAL A 114 26.20 9.35 15.30
CA VAL A 114 25.98 10.41 16.29
C VAL A 114 26.16 11.80 15.65
N PRO A 115 25.74 12.91 16.29
CA PRO A 115 26.06 14.24 15.80
C PRO A 115 27.57 14.46 15.68
N TYR A 116 28.01 15.11 14.60
CA TYR A 116 29.42 15.42 14.35
C TYR A 116 30.10 16.14 15.53
N SER A 117 29.39 17.06 16.18
CA SER A 117 29.86 17.79 17.36
C SER A 117 30.26 16.88 18.54
N VAL A 118 29.61 15.72 18.69
CA VAL A 118 29.92 14.72 19.72
C VAL A 118 31.22 13.97 19.35
N ASN A 119 31.42 13.64 18.07
CA ASN A 119 32.68 13.05 17.60
C ASN A 119 33.85 14.01 17.78
N CYS A 120 33.67 15.28 17.40
CA CYS A 120 34.66 16.32 17.64
C CYS A 120 35.01 16.46 19.11
N LEU A 121 34.01 16.47 19.99
CA LEU A 121 34.24 16.55 21.42
C LEU A 121 35.09 15.38 21.93
N ALA A 122 34.74 14.15 21.56
CA ALA A 122 35.49 12.96 21.96
C ALA A 122 36.95 13.02 21.50
N GLU A 123 37.18 13.37 20.23
CA GLU A 123 38.53 13.45 19.66
C GLU A 123 39.35 14.60 20.27
N ASN A 124 38.73 15.77 20.43
CA ASN A 124 39.37 16.94 21.03
C ASN A 124 39.84 16.67 22.47
N ILE A 125 39.03 15.96 23.27
CA ILE A 125 39.40 15.59 24.64
C ILE A 125 40.55 14.58 24.66
N ARG A 126 40.61 13.64 23.71
CA ARG A 126 41.74 12.69 23.57
C ARG A 126 43.04 13.39 23.19
N ILE A 127 42.99 14.36 22.28
CA ILE A 127 44.15 15.18 21.90
C ILE A 127 44.68 15.95 23.13
N ILE A 128 43.79 16.51 23.94
CA ILE A 128 44.16 17.22 25.17
C ILE A 128 44.78 16.27 26.20
N HIS A 129 44.22 15.07 26.37
CA HIS A 129 44.79 14.03 27.23
C HIS A 129 46.22 13.66 26.81
N GLU A 130 46.46 13.45 25.51
CA GLU A 130 47.79 13.12 24.98
C GLU A 130 48.78 14.27 25.23
N TYR A 131 48.35 15.52 25.04
CA TYR A 131 49.17 16.70 25.32
C TYR A 131 49.58 16.78 26.79
N LEU A 132 48.64 16.63 27.73
CA LEU A 132 48.92 16.65 29.17
C LEU A 132 49.89 15.54 29.59
N THR A 133 49.73 14.35 29.01
CA THR A 133 50.61 13.20 29.26
C THR A 133 52.04 13.49 28.82
N LYS A 134 52.23 14.03 27.60
CA LYS A 134 53.56 14.39 27.08
C LYS A 134 54.26 15.49 27.88
N HIS A 135 53.51 16.35 28.58
CA HIS A 135 54.05 17.43 29.39
C HIS A 135 54.19 17.09 30.89
N GLY A 136 54.00 15.83 31.27
CA GLY A 136 54.24 15.35 32.64
C GLY A 136 53.16 15.70 33.67
N LEU A 137 51.98 16.15 33.22
CA LEU A 137 50.84 16.47 34.08
C LEU A 137 49.99 15.21 34.36
N CYS A 138 50.62 14.19 34.95
CA CYS A 138 50.05 12.83 35.04
C CYS A 138 48.72 12.73 35.77
N ASP A 139 48.51 13.50 36.85
CA ASP A 139 47.26 13.41 37.64
C ASP A 139 46.09 14.14 36.96
N GLN A 140 46.37 15.26 36.29
CA GLN A 140 45.38 15.95 35.46
C GLN A 140 45.05 15.13 34.22
N ALA A 141 46.05 14.49 33.59
CA ALA A 141 45.84 13.56 32.49
C ALA A 141 44.91 12.42 32.88
N LYS A 142 45.10 11.77 34.05
CA LYS A 142 44.15 10.74 34.55
C LYS A 142 42.72 11.25 34.69
N SER A 143 42.54 12.51 35.11
CA SER A 143 41.21 13.11 35.27
C SER A 143 40.54 13.44 33.93
N VAL A 144 41.33 13.88 32.95
CA VAL A 144 40.88 14.07 31.56
C VAL A 144 40.58 12.74 30.87
N LEU A 145 41.36 11.69 31.14
CA LEU A 145 41.08 10.35 30.61
C LEU A 145 39.72 9.83 31.11
N LYS A 146 39.43 9.98 32.40
CA LYS A 146 38.09 9.65 32.95
C LYS A 146 36.96 10.42 32.26
N LEU A 147 37.20 11.69 31.94
CA LEU A 147 36.23 12.51 31.21
C LEU A 147 36.05 11.99 29.77
N ALA A 148 37.14 11.63 29.09
CA ALA A 148 37.10 11.01 27.76
C ALA A 148 36.30 9.71 27.78
N ASP A 149 36.57 8.83 28.75
CA ASP A 149 35.85 7.55 28.92
C ASP A 149 34.34 7.77 29.11
N HIS A 150 33.93 8.80 29.86
CA HIS A 150 32.51 9.13 30.01
C HIS A 150 31.88 9.69 28.74
N ILE A 151 32.60 10.53 28.01
CA ILE A 151 32.12 11.05 26.72
C ILE A 151 31.95 9.91 25.72
N ASP A 152 32.90 8.96 25.67
CA ASP A 152 32.82 7.78 24.80
C ASP A 152 31.65 6.86 25.19
N LEU A 153 31.41 6.68 26.49
CA LEU A 153 30.27 5.93 27.00
C LEU A 153 28.93 6.58 26.59
N GLU A 154 28.79 7.89 26.77
CA GLU A 154 27.57 8.61 26.39
C GLU A 154 27.42 8.73 24.87
N LYS A 155 28.52 8.85 24.10
CA LYS A 155 28.51 8.73 22.63
C LYS A 155 27.92 7.39 22.20
N THR A 156 28.39 6.30 22.82
CA THR A 156 27.90 4.95 22.51
C THR A 156 26.41 4.82 22.85
N ARG A 157 25.97 5.32 24.01
CA ARG A 157 24.55 5.31 24.40
C ARG A 157 23.68 6.12 23.45
N LEU A 158 24.14 7.31 23.08
CA LEU A 158 23.44 8.18 22.15
C LEU A 158 23.27 7.49 20.78
N SER A 159 24.31 6.82 20.28
CA SER A 159 24.25 6.07 19.02
C SER A 159 23.15 5.00 19.03
N HIS A 160 23.06 4.21 20.11
CA HIS A 160 22.02 3.20 20.26
C HIS A 160 20.62 3.82 20.39
N ASP A 161 20.48 4.95 21.10
CA ASP A 161 19.20 5.65 21.21
C ASP A 161 18.72 6.17 19.85
N ILE A 162 19.63 6.75 19.06
CA ILE A 162 19.33 7.22 17.69
C ILE A 162 18.89 6.06 16.80
N GLU A 163 19.60 4.93 16.84
CA GLU A 163 19.25 3.73 16.06
C GLU A 163 17.86 3.21 16.45
N GLN A 164 17.56 3.13 17.76
CA GLN A 164 16.25 2.72 18.25
C GLN A 164 15.14 3.69 17.84
N GLN A 165 15.40 5.00 17.89
CA GLN A 165 14.45 6.01 17.43
C GLN A 165 14.18 5.90 15.93
N GLN A 166 15.21 5.67 15.11
CA GLN A 166 15.07 5.46 13.67
C GLN A 166 14.27 4.18 13.37
N ALA A 167 14.58 3.07 14.03
CA ALA A 167 13.84 1.82 13.91
C ALA A 167 12.36 1.98 14.31
N MET A 168 12.09 2.70 15.40
CA MET A 168 10.72 2.99 15.85
C MET A 168 9.96 3.87 14.86
N ARG A 169 10.61 4.86 14.24
CA ARG A 169 10.00 5.68 13.19
C ARG A 169 9.65 4.85 11.97
N ALA A 170 10.60 4.03 11.48
CA ALA A 170 10.36 3.13 10.36
C ALA A 170 9.21 2.15 10.64
N PHE A 171 9.17 1.57 11.84
CA PHE A 171 8.09 0.68 12.28
C PHE A 171 6.73 1.38 12.32
N LYS A 172 6.66 2.62 12.83
CA LYS A 172 5.42 3.42 12.82
C LYS A 172 4.94 3.71 11.41
N THR A 173 5.84 4.02 10.48
CA THR A 173 5.50 4.23 9.07
C THR A 173 4.94 2.95 8.44
N ALA A 174 5.61 1.81 8.64
CA ALA A 174 5.14 0.52 8.14
C ALA A 174 3.75 0.14 8.68
N ILE A 175 3.48 0.41 9.97
CA ILE A 175 2.13 0.20 10.55
C ILE A 175 1.09 1.09 9.86
N ALA A 176 1.42 2.35 9.57
CA ALA A 176 0.50 3.28 8.92
C ALA A 176 0.16 2.82 7.50
N GLU A 177 1.15 2.34 6.74
CA GLU A 177 0.96 1.78 5.40
C GLU A 177 0.09 0.52 5.42
N VAL A 178 0.37 -0.44 6.33
CA VAL A 178 -0.44 -1.66 6.46
C VAL A 178 -1.88 -1.34 6.85
N LYS A 179 -2.12 -0.33 7.69
CA LYS A 179 -3.47 0.12 8.01
C LYS A 179 -4.20 0.69 6.79
N ALA A 180 -3.52 1.51 6.00
CA ALA A 180 -4.09 2.08 4.78
C ALA A 180 -4.45 0.97 3.76
N GLU A 181 -3.55 0.00 3.54
CA GLU A 181 -3.80 -1.14 2.66
C GLU A 181 -4.98 -2.00 3.14
N ARG A 182 -5.07 -2.24 4.46
CA ARG A 182 -6.20 -2.95 5.05
C ARG A 182 -7.52 -2.21 4.80
N ASP A 183 -7.55 -0.89 5.03
CA ASP A 183 -8.76 -0.10 4.85
C ASP A 183 -9.21 -0.09 3.37
N GLU A 184 -8.27 -0.03 2.41
CA GLU A 184 -8.57 -0.20 0.98
C GLU A 184 -9.09 -1.61 0.64
N ALA A 185 -8.50 -2.65 1.23
CA ALA A 185 -8.94 -4.03 1.04
C ALA A 185 -10.36 -4.26 1.59
N ASP A 186 -10.68 -3.67 2.74
CA ASP A 186 -12.00 -3.74 3.35
C ASP A 186 -13.05 -3.01 2.48
N GLN A 187 -12.71 -1.85 1.89
CA GLN A 187 -13.58 -1.17 0.92
C GLN A 187 -13.85 -2.03 -0.33
N LYS A 188 -12.81 -2.60 -0.93
CA LYS A 188 -12.96 -3.49 -2.10
C LYS A 188 -13.78 -4.72 -1.78
N ARG A 189 -13.65 -5.29 -0.57
CA ARG A 189 -14.47 -6.41 -0.11
C ARG A 189 -15.95 -6.02 -0.02
N ALA A 190 -16.25 -4.87 0.58
CA ALA A 190 -17.62 -4.39 0.70
C ALA A 190 -18.27 -4.10 -0.67
N GLU A 191 -17.51 -3.55 -1.62
CA GLU A 191 -17.98 -3.34 -3.00
C GLU A 191 -18.25 -4.67 -3.71
N LEU A 192 -17.33 -5.65 -3.58
CA LEU A 192 -17.49 -6.97 -4.17
C LEU A 192 -18.69 -7.72 -3.58
N GLU A 193 -18.90 -7.64 -2.27
CA GLU A 193 -20.05 -8.22 -1.58
C GLU A 193 -21.36 -7.61 -2.10
N ARG A 194 -21.41 -6.27 -2.27
CA ARG A 194 -22.57 -5.60 -2.90
C ARG A 194 -22.83 -6.09 -4.32
N GLU A 195 -21.79 -6.15 -5.16
CA GLU A 195 -21.93 -6.59 -6.55
C GLU A 195 -22.40 -8.06 -6.61
N PHE A 196 -21.86 -8.90 -5.73
CA PHE A 196 -22.24 -10.30 -5.62
C PHE A 196 -23.70 -10.45 -5.19
N ASP A 197 -24.15 -9.71 -4.18
CA ASP A 197 -25.55 -9.71 -3.73
C ASP A 197 -26.50 -9.24 -4.84
N GLU A 198 -26.16 -8.17 -5.57
CA GLU A 198 -26.98 -7.70 -6.70
C GLU A 198 -27.07 -8.75 -7.82
N ARG A 199 -25.96 -9.42 -8.14
CA ARG A 199 -25.94 -10.52 -9.12
C ARG A 199 -26.76 -11.71 -8.63
N LEU A 200 -26.65 -12.08 -7.35
CA LEU A 200 -27.42 -13.16 -6.75
C LEU A 200 -28.92 -12.88 -6.79
N ASP A 201 -29.34 -11.65 -6.46
CA ASP A 201 -30.75 -11.26 -6.50
C ASP A 201 -31.29 -11.27 -7.93
N LYS A 202 -30.51 -10.81 -8.91
CA LYS A 202 -30.88 -10.91 -10.33
C LYS A 202 -31.04 -12.37 -10.76
N THR A 203 -30.08 -13.23 -10.45
CA THR A 203 -30.15 -14.66 -10.77
C THR A 203 -31.31 -15.34 -10.07
N ARG A 204 -31.61 -14.99 -8.81
CA ARG A 204 -32.78 -15.49 -8.08
C ARG A 204 -34.08 -15.10 -8.79
N MET A 205 -34.19 -13.85 -9.25
CA MET A 205 -35.34 -13.38 -10.01
C MET A 205 -35.52 -14.14 -11.32
N GLU A 206 -34.43 -14.34 -12.07
CA GLU A 206 -34.42 -15.14 -13.31
C GLU A 206 -34.85 -16.59 -13.03
N TYR A 207 -34.41 -17.19 -11.92
CA TYR A 207 -34.79 -18.55 -11.53
C TYR A 207 -36.28 -18.65 -11.15
N ILE A 208 -36.81 -17.71 -10.35
CA ILE A 208 -38.24 -17.63 -10.01
C ILE A 208 -39.08 -17.50 -11.29
N ALA A 209 -38.66 -16.66 -12.22
CA ALA A 209 -39.31 -16.50 -13.51
C ALA A 209 -39.35 -17.81 -14.31
N ILE A 210 -38.21 -18.50 -14.46
CA ILE A 210 -38.12 -19.79 -15.15
C ILE A 210 -39.06 -20.82 -14.51
N LEU A 211 -39.02 -20.95 -13.17
CA LEU A 211 -39.93 -21.82 -12.42
C LEU A 211 -41.40 -21.47 -12.66
N GLY A 212 -41.74 -20.18 -12.67
CA GLY A 212 -43.10 -19.71 -12.95
C GLY A 212 -43.59 -20.11 -14.33
N VAL A 213 -42.75 -20.00 -15.36
CA VAL A 213 -43.11 -20.46 -16.71
C VAL A 213 -43.24 -21.98 -16.76
N PHE A 214 -42.33 -22.74 -16.14
CA PHE A 214 -42.45 -24.19 -16.04
C PHE A 214 -43.76 -24.63 -15.38
N ALA A 215 -44.16 -23.98 -14.29
CA ALA A 215 -45.42 -24.25 -13.61
C ALA A 215 -46.64 -23.98 -14.53
N ALA A 216 -46.61 -22.86 -15.28
CA ALA A 216 -47.66 -22.55 -16.25
C ALA A 216 -47.74 -23.58 -17.39
N VAL A 217 -46.59 -24.06 -17.90
CA VAL A 217 -46.55 -25.11 -18.94
C VAL A 217 -47.15 -26.41 -18.41
N VAL A 218 -46.73 -26.85 -17.23
CA VAL A 218 -47.26 -28.09 -16.62
C VAL A 218 -48.76 -27.98 -16.35
N LEU A 219 -49.22 -26.83 -15.85
CA LEU A 219 -50.65 -26.57 -15.61
C LEU A 219 -51.47 -26.58 -16.91
N ALA A 220 -51.01 -25.88 -17.95
CA ALA A 220 -51.67 -25.84 -19.26
C ALA A 220 -51.68 -27.22 -19.93
N PHE A 221 -50.60 -27.99 -19.82
CA PHE A 221 -50.52 -29.35 -20.34
C PHE A 221 -51.49 -30.30 -19.62
N ASN A 222 -51.46 -30.31 -18.28
CA ASN A 222 -52.36 -31.16 -17.49
C ASN A 222 -53.84 -30.77 -17.71
N GLY A 223 -54.14 -29.47 -17.78
CA GLY A 223 -55.48 -28.97 -18.10
C GLY A 223 -55.93 -29.36 -19.52
N GLY A 224 -55.03 -29.24 -20.49
CA GLY A 224 -55.26 -29.64 -21.87
C GLY A 224 -55.52 -31.15 -22.01
N VAL A 225 -54.70 -32.00 -21.38
CA VAL A 225 -54.91 -33.47 -21.35
C VAL A 225 -56.22 -33.84 -20.65
N GLY A 226 -56.54 -33.19 -19.53
CA GLY A 226 -57.79 -33.40 -18.80
C GLY A 226 -59.04 -33.03 -19.62
N PHE A 227 -59.01 -31.86 -20.28
CA PHE A 227 -60.06 -31.46 -21.21
C PHE A 227 -60.19 -32.44 -22.38
N SER A 228 -59.08 -32.87 -22.97
CA SER A 228 -59.05 -33.83 -24.08
C SER A 228 -59.71 -35.16 -23.71
N THR A 229 -59.37 -35.69 -22.53
CA THR A 229 -59.94 -36.94 -22.01
C THR A 229 -61.46 -36.80 -21.79
N SER A 230 -61.89 -35.66 -21.25
CA SER A 230 -63.31 -35.38 -20.99
C SER A 230 -64.11 -35.22 -22.29
N ALA A 231 -63.55 -34.51 -23.27
CA ALA A 231 -64.17 -34.30 -24.58
C ALA A 231 -64.28 -35.63 -25.38
N MET A 232 -63.26 -36.49 -25.31
CA MET A 232 -63.32 -37.83 -25.89
C MET A 232 -64.35 -38.71 -25.18
N GLY A 233 -64.45 -38.64 -23.85
CA GLY A 233 -65.48 -39.34 -23.09
C GLY A 233 -66.90 -38.88 -23.43
N ALA A 234 -67.10 -37.58 -23.68
CA ALA A 234 -68.40 -37.00 -24.02
C ALA A 234 -68.93 -37.40 -25.40
N LEU A 235 -68.06 -37.71 -26.37
CA LEU A 235 -68.46 -38.14 -27.71
C LEU A 235 -69.12 -39.55 -27.74
N GLY A 236 -68.98 -40.34 -26.67
CA GLY A 236 -69.58 -41.67 -26.55
C GLY A 236 -69.13 -42.67 -27.62
N ILE A 237 -69.60 -43.92 -27.52
CA ILE A 237 -69.31 -44.98 -28.51
C ILE A 237 -70.01 -44.70 -29.85
N ASP A 238 -71.07 -43.86 -29.84
CA ASP A 238 -71.91 -43.55 -31.01
C ASP A 238 -71.34 -42.44 -31.93
N GLY A 239 -70.34 -41.68 -31.48
CA GLY A 239 -69.73 -40.58 -32.25
C GLY A 239 -69.01 -41.03 -33.53
N GLY A 240 -68.79 -42.33 -33.71
CA GLY A 240 -68.08 -42.90 -34.84
C GLY A 240 -66.58 -42.58 -34.83
N ILE A 241 -65.77 -43.49 -35.38
CA ILE A 241 -64.29 -43.38 -35.42
C ILE A 241 -63.85 -42.04 -36.02
N ARG A 242 -64.63 -41.47 -36.95
CA ARG A 242 -64.28 -40.22 -37.62
C ARG A 242 -64.31 -38.99 -36.71
N ALA A 243 -65.33 -38.85 -35.86
CA ALA A 243 -65.43 -37.70 -34.95
C ALA A 243 -64.34 -37.74 -33.88
N ILE A 244 -64.00 -38.94 -33.39
CA ILE A 244 -62.93 -39.16 -32.43
C ILE A 244 -61.57 -38.77 -33.02
N VAL A 245 -61.28 -39.20 -34.26
CA VAL A 245 -60.03 -38.84 -34.94
C VAL A 245 -59.96 -37.35 -35.24
N LEU A 246 -61.06 -36.71 -35.63
CA LEU A 246 -61.12 -35.26 -35.86
C LEU A 246 -60.89 -34.47 -34.56
N LEU A 247 -61.53 -34.86 -33.47
CA LEU A 247 -61.33 -34.24 -32.15
C LEU A 247 -59.89 -34.46 -31.66
N ALA A 248 -59.33 -35.66 -31.80
CA ALA A 248 -57.97 -35.96 -31.42
C ALA A 248 -56.94 -35.15 -32.23
N ALA A 249 -57.16 -34.97 -33.54
CA ALA A 249 -56.31 -34.15 -34.40
C ALA A 249 -56.38 -32.66 -34.02
N LEU A 250 -57.57 -32.14 -33.73
CA LEU A 250 -57.78 -30.77 -33.26
C LEU A 250 -57.09 -30.50 -31.92
N VAL A 251 -57.27 -31.42 -30.97
CA VAL A 251 -56.62 -31.37 -29.65
C VAL A 251 -55.09 -31.42 -29.79
N GLY A 252 -54.57 -32.36 -30.57
CA GLY A 252 -53.14 -32.50 -30.81
C GLY A 252 -52.53 -31.25 -31.42
N PHE A 253 -53.22 -30.63 -32.39
CA PHE A 253 -52.81 -29.37 -32.99
C PHE A 253 -52.73 -28.23 -31.97
N VAL A 254 -53.75 -28.06 -31.13
CA VAL A 254 -53.76 -27.01 -30.09
C VAL A 254 -52.68 -27.24 -29.04
N LEU A 255 -52.50 -28.49 -28.57
CA LEU A 255 -51.50 -28.83 -27.56
C LEU A 255 -50.07 -28.63 -28.06
N ILE A 256 -49.74 -29.11 -29.27
CA ILE A 256 -48.40 -28.96 -29.86
C ILE A 256 -48.06 -27.47 -30.02
N ASN A 257 -48.98 -26.67 -30.58
CA ASN A 257 -48.76 -25.24 -30.77
C ASN A 257 -48.61 -24.50 -29.43
N THR A 258 -49.45 -24.81 -28.44
CA THR A 258 -49.38 -24.18 -27.11
C THR A 258 -48.05 -24.49 -26.41
N VAL A 259 -47.63 -25.77 -26.39
CA VAL A 259 -46.35 -26.17 -25.79
C VAL A 259 -45.17 -25.51 -26.51
N CYS A 260 -45.22 -25.40 -27.84
CA CYS A 260 -44.12 -24.80 -28.60
C CYS A 260 -44.02 -23.28 -28.39
N ILE A 261 -45.15 -22.56 -28.33
CA ILE A 261 -45.16 -21.14 -27.96
C ILE A 261 -44.56 -20.93 -26.56
N LEU A 262 -44.91 -21.79 -25.60
CA LEU A 262 -44.39 -21.71 -24.24
C LEU A 262 -42.89 -22.02 -24.16
N LEU A 263 -42.40 -23.04 -24.87
CA LEU A 263 -40.97 -23.36 -24.95
C LEU A 263 -40.16 -22.23 -25.60
N ILE A 264 -40.69 -21.61 -26.66
CA ILE A 264 -40.07 -20.43 -27.30
C ILE A 264 -40.04 -19.25 -26.32
N PHE A 265 -41.11 -19.05 -25.53
CA PHE A 265 -41.17 -18.03 -24.50
C PHE A 265 -40.12 -18.26 -23.40
N ILE A 266 -39.97 -19.49 -22.89
CA ILE A 266 -38.92 -19.87 -21.93
C ILE A 266 -37.53 -19.58 -22.52
N TRP A 267 -37.30 -20.01 -23.76
CA TRP A 267 -36.00 -19.83 -24.43
C TRP A 267 -35.66 -18.34 -24.58
N LYS A 268 -36.65 -17.52 -24.98
CA LYS A 268 -36.48 -16.06 -25.11
C LYS A 268 -36.23 -15.38 -23.76
N MET A 269 -36.86 -15.86 -22.68
CA MET A 269 -36.66 -15.31 -21.34
C MET A 269 -35.32 -15.74 -20.72
N SER A 270 -34.92 -16.99 -20.93
CA SER A 270 -33.68 -17.58 -20.38
C SER A 270 -32.42 -17.12 -21.12
N PHE A 271 -32.52 -16.76 -22.40
CA PHE A 271 -31.37 -16.35 -23.22
C PHE A 271 -31.59 -14.94 -23.77
N ASN A 272 -31.56 -13.97 -22.87
CA ASN A 272 -31.64 -12.56 -23.22
C ASN A 272 -30.46 -12.21 -24.17
N HIS A 273 -30.76 -11.68 -25.37
CA HIS A 273 -29.86 -11.27 -26.47
C HIS A 273 -29.43 -12.24 -27.57
N ARG A 274 -29.78 -13.53 -27.58
CA ARG A 274 -29.59 -14.35 -28.80
C ARG A 274 -30.83 -14.32 -29.70
N LYS A 275 -30.63 -14.10 -31.01
CA LYS A 275 -31.71 -14.24 -32.00
C LYS A 275 -32.28 -15.65 -31.88
N VAL A 276 -33.62 -15.76 -31.83
CA VAL A 276 -34.37 -17.03 -31.82
C VAL A 276 -34.12 -17.74 -33.13
N GLU A 277 -33.00 -18.45 -33.23
CA GLU A 277 -32.73 -19.36 -34.32
C GLU A 277 -33.17 -20.75 -33.85
N LEU A 278 -34.48 -20.99 -33.96
CA LEU A 278 -34.98 -22.36 -33.96
C LEU A 278 -34.27 -23.04 -35.13
N GLY A 279 -33.38 -23.99 -34.82
CA GLY A 279 -32.63 -24.72 -35.83
C GLY A 279 -33.54 -25.21 -36.96
N ASN A 280 -33.02 -25.28 -38.18
CA ASN A 280 -33.85 -25.64 -39.33
C ASN A 280 -34.51 -27.03 -39.16
N TRP A 281 -33.89 -27.93 -38.40
CA TRP A 281 -34.40 -29.27 -38.11
C TRP A 281 -35.68 -29.30 -37.23
N PRO A 282 -35.69 -28.75 -35.99
CA PRO A 282 -36.90 -28.74 -35.17
C PRO A 282 -38.03 -27.89 -35.78
N ARG A 283 -37.70 -26.77 -36.44
CA ARG A 283 -38.70 -25.94 -37.12
C ARG A 283 -39.41 -26.71 -38.24
N ASN A 284 -38.64 -27.38 -39.10
CA ASN A 284 -39.22 -28.14 -40.21
C ASN A 284 -40.01 -29.35 -39.71
N CYS A 285 -39.59 -29.98 -38.60
CA CYS A 285 -40.33 -31.08 -37.97
C CYS A 285 -41.68 -30.62 -37.43
N LEU A 286 -41.73 -29.46 -36.75
CA LEU A 286 -42.98 -28.89 -36.25
C LEU A 286 -43.95 -28.54 -37.38
N ILE A 287 -43.45 -27.85 -38.42
CA ILE A 287 -44.26 -27.51 -39.60
C ILE A 287 -44.79 -28.79 -40.27
N ALA A 288 -43.96 -29.84 -40.40
CA ALA A 288 -44.40 -31.11 -40.95
C ALA A 288 -45.50 -31.78 -40.10
N ALA A 289 -45.39 -31.74 -38.77
CA ALA A 289 -46.39 -32.27 -37.86
C ALA A 289 -47.73 -31.51 -37.95
N ASP A 290 -47.69 -30.17 -37.99
CA ASP A 290 -48.89 -29.34 -38.15
C ASP A 290 -49.55 -29.56 -39.52
N VAL A 291 -48.77 -29.63 -40.60
CA VAL A 291 -49.28 -29.92 -41.95
C VAL A 291 -49.94 -31.30 -41.99
N ALA A 292 -49.35 -32.31 -41.36
CA ALA A 292 -49.94 -33.64 -41.26
C ALA A 292 -51.28 -33.63 -40.49
N LEU A 293 -51.35 -32.92 -39.36
CA LEU A 293 -52.57 -32.78 -38.57
C LEU A 293 -53.67 -32.05 -39.33
N VAL A 294 -53.33 -30.95 -40.02
CA VAL A 294 -54.26 -30.20 -40.87
C VAL A 294 -54.77 -31.06 -42.03
N PHE A 295 -53.89 -31.85 -42.65
CA PHE A 295 -54.29 -32.78 -43.70
C PHE A 295 -55.26 -33.85 -43.19
N ILE A 296 -55.00 -34.44 -42.01
CA ILE A 296 -55.90 -35.40 -41.37
C ILE A 296 -57.25 -34.75 -41.10
N MET A 297 -57.28 -33.53 -40.55
CA MET A 297 -58.54 -32.80 -40.32
C MET A 297 -59.30 -32.55 -41.62
N ALA A 298 -58.62 -32.10 -42.68
CA ALA A 298 -59.24 -31.83 -43.98
C ALA A 298 -59.77 -33.09 -44.66
N ALA A 299 -59.03 -34.21 -44.60
CA ALA A 299 -59.47 -35.49 -45.15
C ALA A 299 -60.72 -36.01 -44.44
N MET A 300 -60.75 -35.93 -43.11
CA MET A 300 -61.89 -36.38 -42.31
C MET A 300 -63.13 -35.48 -42.50
N MET A 301 -62.92 -34.18 -42.71
CA MET A 301 -63.99 -33.23 -43.03
C MET A 301 -64.54 -33.44 -44.46
N ALA A 302 -63.68 -33.69 -45.44
CA ALA A 302 -64.09 -34.00 -46.82
C ALA A 302 -64.90 -35.32 -46.91
N LEU A 303 -64.49 -36.34 -46.15
CA LEU A 303 -65.21 -37.61 -46.01
C LEU A 303 -66.54 -37.48 -45.25
N SER A 304 -66.78 -36.35 -44.57
CA SER A 304 -68.06 -36.05 -43.90
C SER A 304 -69.06 -35.33 -44.81
N HIS A 305 -68.64 -34.82 -45.98
CA HIS A 305 -69.49 -34.06 -46.88
C HIS A 305 -70.43 -34.99 -47.69
N PRO A 306 -71.76 -34.80 -47.65
CA PRO A 306 -72.72 -35.75 -48.21
C PRO A 306 -72.55 -35.99 -49.72
N GLY A 307 -72.13 -34.98 -50.50
CA GLY A 307 -71.92 -35.11 -51.95
C GLY A 307 -70.71 -35.95 -52.39
N LEU A 308 -69.70 -36.15 -51.53
CA LEU A 308 -68.54 -37.01 -51.84
C LEU A 308 -68.80 -38.47 -51.47
N ARG A 309 -69.72 -38.73 -50.54
CA ARG A 309 -70.16 -40.08 -50.16
C ARG A 309 -70.85 -40.81 -51.31
N GLU A 310 -71.75 -40.10 -52.02
CA GLU A 310 -72.43 -40.65 -53.20
C GLU A 310 -71.46 -40.93 -54.37
N PHE A 311 -70.38 -40.16 -54.50
CA PHE A 311 -69.42 -40.33 -55.61
C PHE A 311 -68.42 -41.47 -55.38
N ILE A 312 -68.12 -41.81 -54.11
CA ILE A 312 -67.16 -42.85 -53.73
C ILE A 312 -67.86 -44.18 -53.35
N GLY A 313 -69.19 -44.19 -53.20
CA GLY A 313 -69.98 -45.39 -52.93
C GLY A 313 -69.92 -45.87 -51.48
N LEU A 314 -70.12 -44.94 -50.52
CA LEU A 314 -70.02 -45.17 -49.06
C LEU A 314 -71.12 -44.46 -48.25
#